data_AF-A0A7L2J949-F1
#
_entry.id   AF-A0A7L2J949-F1
#
_cell.length_a   1.000
_cell.length_b   1.000
_cell.length_c   1.000
_cell.angle_alpha   90.00
_cell.angle_beta   90.00
_cell.angle_gamma   90.00
#
_symmetry.space_group_name_H-M   'P 1'
#
loop_
_entity.id
_entity.type
_entity.pdbx_description
1 polymer ?
#
loop_
_entity_poly.entity_id
_entity_poly.type
_entity_poly.pdbx_seq_one_letter_code
_entity_poly.pdbx_strand_id
1 'polypeptide(L)'
;LYFVFKQEVEKIRIKIATLVLTESRITADETIQQLFVECRLNNFLAEETPLSLPKPTGGQRIHYNYSTVINVCKEDNHAEREYLKSVLLKPDLSA
;
A
#
# COMPACT_ATOMS: atom_id res chain seq x y z
N LEU A 1 -13.10 10.85 -37.80
CA LEU A 1 -13.53 10.38 -36.47
C LEU A 1 -12.45 9.44 -35.95
N TYR A 2 -11.67 9.84 -34.94
CA TYR A 2 -10.78 8.90 -34.24
C TYR A 2 -11.57 8.27 -33.11
N PHE A 3 -11.86 6.98 -33.21
CA PHE A 3 -12.35 6.21 -32.08
C PHE A 3 -11.20 6.05 -31.08
N VAL A 4 -11.27 6.74 -29.94
CA VAL A 4 -10.41 6.41 -28.80
C VAL A 4 -10.99 5.14 -28.20
N PHE A 5 -10.39 3.99 -28.52
CA PHE A 5 -10.62 2.76 -27.77
C PHE A 5 -10.11 3.01 -26.35
N LYS A 6 -11.04 3.24 -25.43
CA LYS A 6 -10.74 3.30 -24.01
C LYS A 6 -10.55 1.86 -23.55
N GLN A 7 -9.36 1.31 -23.77
CA GLN A 7 -8.99 0.01 -23.23
C GLN A 7 -9.17 0.12 -21.70
N GLU A 8 -10.04 -0.71 -21.14
CA GLU A 8 -10.19 -0.77 -19.68
C GLU A 8 -8.87 -1.31 -19.11
N VAL A 9 -8.07 -0.38 -18.58
CA VAL A 9 -6.79 -0.69 -17.96
C VAL A 9 -7.07 -1.51 -16.71
N GLU A 10 -6.81 -2.82 -16.77
CA GLU A 10 -6.87 -3.72 -15.62
C GLU A 10 -5.94 -3.16 -14.54
N LYS A 11 -6.46 -2.88 -13.35
CA LYS A 11 -5.71 -2.21 -12.28
C LYS A 11 -6.09 -2.72 -10.89
N ILE A 12 -5.11 -2.71 -10.00
CA ILE A 12 -5.31 -2.99 -8.57
C ILE A 12 -5.07 -1.71 -7.80
N ARG A 13 -5.98 -1.36 -6.90
CA ARG A 13 -5.82 -0.21 -6.00
C ARG A 13 -5.53 -0.70 -4.60
N ILE A 14 -4.46 -0.21 -4.01
CA ILE A 14 -4.12 -0.42 -2.60
C ILE A 14 -4.49 0.86 -1.85
N LYS A 15 -5.20 0.72 -0.73
CA LYS A 15 -5.61 1.85 0.11
C LYS A 15 -5.10 1.67 1.53
N ILE A 16 -4.29 2.62 1.98
CA ILE A 16 -3.90 2.79 3.38
C ILE A 16 -4.96 3.69 4.02
N ALA A 17 -5.96 3.07 4.64
CA ALA A 17 -7.10 3.79 5.20
C ALA A 17 -6.76 4.41 6.57
N THR A 18 -6.43 3.57 7.55
CA THR A 18 -6.24 3.97 8.94
C THR A 18 -5.12 3.19 9.61
N LEU A 19 -4.46 3.82 10.58
CA LEU A 19 -3.51 3.18 11.49
C LEU A 19 -3.99 3.35 12.94
N VAL A 20 -3.88 2.27 13.73
CA VAL A 20 -4.12 2.25 15.18
C VAL A 20 -2.93 1.58 15.82
N LEU A 21 -2.44 2.16 16.91
CA LEU A 21 -1.47 1.49 17.76
C LEU A 21 -2.17 0.91 18.98
N THR A 22 -1.91 -0.36 19.25
CA THR A 22 -2.13 -0.97 20.56
C THR A 22 -0.95 -0.64 21.47
N GLU A 23 -1.10 -0.91 22.76
CA GLU A 23 0.00 -0.77 23.73
C GLU A 23 1.26 -1.47 23.22
N SER A 24 2.31 -0.68 23.00
CA SER A 24 3.56 -1.11 22.38
C SER A 24 4.71 -0.20 22.78
N ARG A 25 5.95 -0.58 22.47
CA ARG A 25 7.12 0.29 22.70
C ARG A 25 6.98 1.63 21.97
N ILE A 26 6.31 1.64 20.82
CA ILE A 26 6.09 2.84 20.01
C ILE A 26 5.15 3.82 20.73
N THR A 27 4.10 3.34 21.41
CA THR A 27 3.19 4.22 22.15
C THR A 27 3.89 4.85 23.35
N ALA A 28 4.77 4.11 24.03
CA ALA A 28 5.52 4.59 25.20
C ALA A 28 6.73 5.49 24.87
N ASP A 29 7.29 5.40 23.67
CA ASP A 29 8.48 6.18 23.29
C ASP A 29 8.12 7.63 22.92
N GLU A 30 8.42 8.56 23.82
CA GLU A 30 8.16 10.00 23.62
C GLU A 30 9.05 10.63 22.54
N THR A 31 10.11 9.96 22.06
CA THR A 31 10.92 10.47 20.94
C THR A 31 10.22 10.28 19.59
N ILE A 32 9.28 9.33 19.51
CA ILE A 32 8.49 9.06 18.30
C ILE A 32 7.27 9.99 18.28
N GLN A 33 7.28 10.95 17.36
CA GLN A 33 6.26 11.99 17.26
C GLN A 33 5.29 11.79 16.09
N GLN A 34 5.76 11.17 15.01
CA GLN A 34 4.99 11.00 13.78
C GLN A 34 5.31 9.66 13.12
N LEU A 35 4.36 9.16 12.33
CA LEU A 35 4.44 7.88 11.64
C LEU A 35 4.03 8.06 10.19
N PHE A 36 4.64 7.31 9.30
CA PHE A 36 4.21 7.12 7.91
C PHE A 36 4.10 5.62 7.65
N VAL A 37 3.45 5.24 6.53
CA VAL A 37 3.31 3.85 6.13
C VAL A 37 3.91 3.68 4.75
N GLU A 38 4.83 2.73 4.62
CA GLU A 38 5.36 2.26 3.34
C GLU A 38 4.68 0.95 2.94
N CYS A 39 4.35 0.82 1.66
CA CYS A 39 3.89 -0.42 1.06
C CYS A 39 4.80 -0.82 -0.09
N ARG A 40 5.38 -2.02 0.01
CA ARG A 40 6.31 -2.55 -0.98
C ARG A 40 5.83 -3.89 -1.55
N LEU A 41 5.64 -3.96 -2.86
CA LEU A 41 5.44 -5.19 -3.62
C LEU A 41 6.58 -5.33 -4.64
N ASN A 42 7.58 -6.13 -4.27
CA ASN A 42 8.77 -6.40 -5.06
C ASN A 42 9.44 -5.10 -5.59
N ASN A 43 9.72 -5.04 -6.90
CA ASN A 43 10.41 -3.93 -7.55
C ASN A 43 9.46 -2.93 -8.25
N PHE A 44 8.15 -3.18 -8.27
CA PHE A 44 7.20 -2.38 -9.05
C PHE A 44 6.22 -1.56 -8.19
N LEU A 45 6.15 -1.82 -6.88
CA LEU A 45 5.54 -0.90 -5.92
C LEU A 45 6.47 -0.72 -4.73
N ALA A 46 6.90 0.51 -4.49
CA ALA A 46 7.61 0.94 -3.28
C ALA A 46 7.15 2.37 -2.99
N GLU A 47 5.91 2.48 -2.49
CA GLU A 47 5.23 3.75 -2.29
C GLU A 47 5.01 3.98 -0.80
N GLU A 48 5.26 5.20 -0.35
CA GLU A 48 5.02 5.63 1.02
C GLU A 48 3.91 6.68 1.09
N THR A 49 3.25 6.76 2.24
CA THR A 49 2.30 7.84 2.49
C THR A 49 3.04 9.18 2.43
N PRO A 50 2.52 10.18 1.70
CA PRO A 50 3.25 11.43 1.41
C PRO A 50 3.50 12.29 2.65
N LEU A 51 2.80 12.01 3.75
CA LEU A 51 2.90 12.76 5.01
C LEU A 51 3.00 11.79 6.18
N SER A 52 3.93 12.08 7.08
CA SER A 52 3.93 11.52 8.43
C SER A 52 2.82 12.19 9.24
N LEU A 53 1.94 11.39 9.83
CA LEU A 53 0.87 11.85 10.70
C LEU A 53 1.29 11.74 12.17
N PRO A 54 0.74 12.58 13.07
CA PRO A 54 1.03 12.48 14.50
C PRO A 54 0.81 11.07 15.04
N LYS A 55 1.70 10.62 15.92
CA LYS A 55 1.60 9.33 16.59
C LYS A 55 0.22 9.21 17.29
N PRO A 56 -0.59 8.20 16.98
CA PRO A 56 -1.86 8.01 17.68
C PRO A 56 -1.60 7.68 19.15
N THR A 57 -2.39 8.30 20.03
CA THR A 57 -2.44 7.92 21.45
C THR A 57 -3.18 6.60 21.63
N GLY A 58 -3.06 5.93 22.79
CA GLY A 58 -3.58 4.57 23.01
C GLY A 58 -5.02 4.37 22.53
N GLY A 59 -5.21 3.54 21.50
CA GLY A 59 -6.52 3.23 20.89
C GLY A 59 -7.05 4.26 19.88
N GLN A 60 -6.37 5.38 19.66
CA GLN A 60 -6.75 6.39 18.67
C GLN A 60 -6.51 5.92 17.23
N ARG A 61 -7.44 6.27 16.32
CA ARG A 61 -7.29 6.08 14.87
C ARG A 61 -6.75 7.32 14.20
N ILE A 62 -5.68 7.18 13.42
CA ILE A 62 -5.28 8.18 12.42
C ILE A 62 -5.67 7.69 11.02
N HIS A 63 -6.00 8.64 10.14
CA HIS A 63 -6.54 8.35 8.82
C HIS A 63 -5.58 8.88 7.75
N TYR A 64 -4.90 7.98 7.04
CA TYR A 64 -4.06 8.37 5.91
C TYR A 64 -4.90 8.62 4.66
N ASN A 65 -5.95 7.80 4.45
CA ASN A 65 -6.78 7.84 3.24
C ASN A 65 -5.97 7.90 1.94
N TYR A 66 -4.78 7.30 1.95
CA TYR A 66 -3.87 7.27 0.82
C TYR A 66 -4.18 6.07 -0.06
N SER A 67 -4.07 6.23 -1.37
CA SER A 67 -4.22 5.11 -2.29
C SER A 67 -3.23 5.20 -3.44
N THR A 68 -2.66 4.05 -3.78
CA THR A 68 -1.81 3.87 -4.95
C THR A 68 -2.43 2.83 -5.89
N VAL A 69 -2.03 2.85 -7.16
CA VAL A 69 -2.57 2.01 -8.22
C VAL A 69 -1.44 1.25 -8.89
N ILE A 70 -1.59 -0.06 -8.95
CA ILE A 70 -0.75 -0.96 -9.74
C ILE A 70 -1.47 -1.21 -11.06
N ASN A 71 -0.82 -0.91 -12.19
CA ASN A 71 -1.31 -1.30 -13.50
C ASN A 71 -1.02 -2.79 -13.71
N VAL A 72 -2.02 -3.56 -14.14
CA VAL A 72 -1.89 -5.00 -14.41
C VAL A 72 -2.43 -5.36 -15.79
N CYS A 73 -2.45 -4.41 -16.74
CA CYS A 73 -2.76 -4.70 -18.14
C CYS A 73 -1.98 -5.90 -18.65
N LYS A 74 -2.68 -6.81 -19.34
CA LYS A 74 -2.12 -8.07 -19.84
C LYS A 74 -1.02 -7.87 -20.87
N GLU A 75 -1.09 -6.77 -21.60
CA GLU A 75 -0.20 -6.45 -22.72
C GLU A 75 1.18 -6.00 -22.23
N ASP A 76 1.23 -5.21 -21.16
CA ASP A 76 2.47 -4.52 -20.74
C ASP A 76 3.01 -4.95 -19.36
N ASN A 77 2.22 -5.65 -18.53
CA ASN A 77 2.55 -5.88 -17.11
C ASN A 77 2.64 -7.38 -16.76
N HIS A 78 3.24 -8.17 -17.64
CA HIS A 78 3.36 -9.63 -17.45
C HIS A 78 4.13 -10.00 -16.17
N ALA A 79 5.23 -9.29 -15.87
CA ALA A 79 6.07 -9.57 -14.71
C ALA A 79 5.33 -9.32 -13.38
N GLU A 80 4.60 -8.21 -13.29
CA GLU A 80 3.76 -7.82 -12.16
C GLU A 80 2.67 -8.87 -11.94
N ARG A 81 2.02 -9.34 -13.01
CA ARG A 81 0.98 -10.37 -12.94
C ARG A 81 1.53 -11.70 -12.45
N GLU A 82 2.67 -12.15 -12.96
CA GLU A 82 3.31 -13.39 -12.49
C GLU A 82 3.74 -13.30 -11.03
N TYR A 83 4.27 -12.16 -10.60
CA TYR A 83 4.57 -11.94 -9.19
C TYR A 83 3.30 -11.98 -8.33
N LEU A 84 2.25 -11.24 -8.71
CA LEU A 84 0.98 -11.23 -7.97
C LEU A 84 0.35 -12.61 -7.88
N LYS A 85 0.41 -13.41 -8.96
CA LYS A 85 0.03 -14.83 -8.93
C LYS A 85 0.87 -15.62 -7.93
N SER A 86 2.20 -15.41 -7.93
CA SER A 86 3.09 -16.12 -7.00
C SER A 86 2.77 -15.80 -5.53
N VAL A 87 2.38 -14.56 -5.21
CA VAL A 87 1.93 -14.14 -3.88
C VAL A 87 0.65 -14.90 -3.48
N LEU A 88 -0.33 -15.00 -4.40
CA LEU A 88 -1.58 -15.74 -4.14
C LEU A 88 -1.35 -17.25 -3.97
N LEU A 89 -0.36 -17.81 -4.66
CA LEU A 89 -0.03 -19.23 -4.63
C LEU A 89 0.90 -19.62 -3.47
N LYS A 90 1.55 -18.66 -2.81
CA LYS A 90 2.42 -18.86 -1.65
C LYS A 90 2.00 -17.93 -0.50
N PRO A 91 0.92 -18.26 0.23
CA PRO A 91 0.48 -17.46 1.37
C PRO A 91 1.50 -17.40 2.53
N ASP A 92 2.50 -18.29 2.57
CA ASP A 92 3.40 -18.48 3.72
C ASP A 92 4.71 -17.68 3.69
N LEU A 93 4.88 -16.70 2.80
CA LEU A 93 5.97 -15.71 2.91
C LEU A 93 5.56 -14.58 3.86
N SER A 94 5.24 -14.95 5.11
CA SER A 94 5.23 -14.03 6.24
C SER A 94 6.60 -14.09 6.93
N ALA A 95 7.41 -13.05 6.75
CA ALA A 95 8.53 -12.72 7.63
C ALA A 95 8.42 -11.24 8.00
#